data_AF-A0A3E4U5A0-F1
#
_entry.id   AF-A0A3E4U5A0-F1
#
_cell.length_a   1.000
_cell.length_b   1.000
_cell.length_c   1.000
_cell.angle_alpha   90.00
_cell.angle_beta   90.00
_cell.angle_gamma   90.00
#
_symmetry.space_group_name_H-M   'P 1'
#
loop_
_entity.id
_entity.type
_entity.pdbx_description
1 polymer ?
#
loop_
_entity_poly.entity_id
_entity_poly.type
_entity_poly.pdbx_seq_one_letter_code
_entity_poly.pdbx_strand_id
1 'polypeptide(L)'
;MTNEQLVIRIKAGENADDNMETLYSQVRSFIHAMAWKYRGSGEVDDLEQEGYLALYPAIAGYDPDQKVKFLTYAEYWIRLYMKRYLQTNGSCLRLPVNCQEKVRQYEKFCTDFAVREGRNPLEWETAAYLGLNTDQVEDIKKNACLIKLGSLDSPIHGLEEDGTTIAEAVADPADLENDVLDRLEREQISTVLWGCVDRLDGSQPEVIRKRYQGRRSLESIGADYGITREAVSRIERKALQELGKPQYAARLLPFLEIYGMALSGNGSARFQTTWTSSTERAALYEIDWEARQREHLEWLESYRNRRERL
;
A
#
# COMPACT_ATOMS: atom_id res chain seq x y z
N MET A 1 -10.78 55.33 -14.11
CA MET A 1 -11.53 55.08 -12.84
C MET A 1 -10.58 54.44 -11.86
N THR A 2 -10.67 54.77 -10.58
CA THR A 2 -9.88 54.10 -9.54
C THR A 2 -10.48 52.74 -9.19
N ASN A 3 -9.67 51.84 -8.62
CA ASN A 3 -10.14 50.53 -8.14
C ASN A 3 -11.33 50.68 -7.18
N GLU A 4 -11.26 51.65 -6.26
CA GLU A 4 -12.31 51.89 -5.27
C GLU A 4 -13.63 52.31 -5.93
N GLN A 5 -13.58 53.14 -6.98
CA GLN A 5 -14.76 53.54 -7.74
C GLN A 5 -15.40 52.35 -8.47
N LEU A 6 -14.59 51.48 -9.06
CA LEU A 6 -15.06 50.27 -9.73
C LEU A 6 -15.75 49.33 -8.72
N VAL A 7 -15.14 49.13 -7.56
CA VAL A 7 -15.70 48.29 -6.49
C VAL A 7 -17.06 48.81 -6.02
N ILE A 8 -17.21 50.13 -5.83
CA ILE A 8 -18.50 50.74 -5.45
C ILE A 8 -19.58 50.48 -6.52
N ARG A 9 -19.25 50.64 -7.81
CA ARG A 9 -20.20 50.39 -8.91
C ARG A 9 -20.59 48.92 -9.03
N ILE A 10 -19.63 48.00 -8.87
CA ILE A 10 -19.90 46.56 -8.84
C ILE A 10 -20.84 46.22 -7.69
N LYS A 11 -20.63 46.79 -6.50
CA LYS A 11 -21.54 46.59 -5.34
C LYS A 11 -22.94 47.17 -5.58
N ALA A 12 -23.05 48.26 -6.33
CA ALA A 12 -24.32 48.86 -6.73
C ALA A 12 -25.06 48.07 -7.84
N GLY A 13 -24.40 47.07 -8.44
CA GLY A 13 -24.96 46.29 -9.55
C GLY A 13 -24.94 47.02 -10.90
N GLU A 14 -24.24 48.15 -10.99
CA GLU A 14 -24.11 48.92 -12.23
C GLU A 14 -23.07 48.26 -13.14
N ASN A 15 -23.46 47.74 -14.31
CA ASN A 15 -22.57 47.11 -15.30
C ASN A 15 -21.49 46.24 -14.65
N ALA A 16 -21.92 45.32 -13.77
CA ALA A 16 -21.02 44.58 -12.90
C ALA A 16 -19.93 43.83 -13.67
N ASP A 17 -20.28 43.25 -14.82
CA ASP A 17 -19.37 42.44 -15.65
C ASP A 17 -18.25 43.30 -16.27
N ASP A 18 -18.60 44.39 -16.97
CA ASP A 18 -17.62 45.31 -17.57
C ASP A 18 -16.71 45.96 -16.52
N ASN A 19 -17.29 46.33 -15.37
CA ASN A 19 -16.54 46.93 -14.26
C ASN A 19 -15.60 45.91 -13.61
N MET A 20 -16.01 44.63 -13.51
CA MET A 20 -15.17 43.54 -13.01
C MET A 20 -14.01 43.25 -13.96
N GLU A 21 -14.26 43.20 -15.26
CA GLU A 21 -13.19 43.02 -16.26
C GLU A 21 -12.17 44.16 -16.20
N THR A 22 -12.65 45.40 -16.11
CA THR A 22 -11.78 46.58 -15.97
C THR A 22 -10.96 46.53 -14.68
N LEU A 23 -11.58 46.14 -13.56
CA LEU A 23 -10.90 45.99 -12.27
C LEU A 23 -9.83 44.89 -12.34
N TYR A 24 -10.15 43.73 -12.91
CA TYR A 24 -9.21 42.64 -13.06
C TYR A 24 -8.01 43.07 -13.92
N SER A 25 -8.24 43.74 -15.05
CA SER A 25 -7.17 44.27 -15.91
C SER A 25 -6.20 45.19 -15.14
N GLN A 26 -6.71 46.04 -14.25
CA GLN A 26 -5.89 46.93 -13.41
C GLN A 26 -5.10 46.20 -12.31
N VAL A 27 -5.66 45.12 -11.76
CA VAL A 27 -5.11 44.39 -10.60
C VAL A 27 -4.32 43.13 -11.00
N ARG A 28 -4.39 42.69 -12.26
CA ARG A 28 -3.78 41.45 -12.76
C ARG A 28 -2.29 41.34 -12.45
N SER A 29 -1.51 42.41 -12.65
CA SER A 29 -0.08 42.42 -12.37
C SER A 29 0.25 42.22 -10.89
N PHE A 30 -0.61 42.72 -10.01
CA PHE A 30 -0.51 42.51 -8.57
C PHE A 30 -0.82 41.05 -8.19
N ILE A 31 -1.88 40.47 -8.77
CA ILE A 31 -2.23 39.06 -8.59
C ILE A 31 -1.07 38.16 -9.07
N HIS A 32 -0.52 38.42 -10.26
CA HIS A 32 0.65 37.71 -10.79
C HIS A 32 1.84 37.77 -9.84
N ALA A 33 2.17 38.96 -9.32
CA ALA A 33 3.27 39.13 -8.36
C ALA A 33 3.04 38.35 -7.03
N MET A 34 1.79 38.15 -6.63
CA MET A 34 1.43 37.31 -5.49
C MET A 34 1.55 35.82 -5.83
N ALA A 35 1.01 35.39 -6.97
CA ALA A 35 1.07 34.01 -7.47
C ALA A 35 2.52 33.54 -7.65
N TRP A 36 3.40 34.42 -8.15
CA TRP A 36 4.81 34.13 -8.40
C TRP A 36 5.58 33.66 -7.16
N LYS A 37 5.13 34.06 -5.95
CA LYS A 37 5.72 33.60 -4.68
C LYS A 37 5.47 32.11 -4.41
N TYR A 38 4.49 31.51 -5.09
CA TYR A 38 4.05 30.13 -4.92
C TYR A 38 4.35 29.22 -6.12
N ARG A 39 5.14 29.69 -7.11
CA ARG A 39 5.47 28.96 -8.34
C ARG A 39 6.13 27.57 -8.15
N GLY A 40 6.66 27.28 -6.96
CA GLY A 40 7.24 25.98 -6.63
C GLY A 40 6.26 24.99 -5.98
N SER A 41 5.02 25.42 -5.72
CA SER A 41 4.00 24.63 -5.03
C SER A 41 2.76 24.36 -5.89
N GLY A 42 2.63 25.03 -7.03
CA GLY A 42 1.55 24.83 -8.00
C GLY A 42 1.76 25.67 -9.24
N GLU A 43 0.92 25.45 -10.24
CA GLU A 43 0.96 26.20 -11.50
C GLU A 43 0.56 27.66 -11.28
N VAL A 44 1.31 28.58 -11.90
CA VAL A 44 1.10 30.03 -11.69
C VAL A 44 -0.23 30.48 -12.28
N ASP A 45 -0.61 29.93 -13.43
CA ASP A 45 -1.87 30.29 -14.11
C ASP A 45 -3.09 29.93 -13.26
N ASP A 46 -3.09 28.75 -12.63
CA ASP A 46 -4.14 28.34 -11.69
C ASP A 46 -4.25 29.28 -10.49
N LEU A 47 -3.09 29.67 -9.92
CA LEU A 47 -3.05 30.59 -8.79
C LEU A 47 -3.56 31.98 -9.17
N GLU A 48 -3.32 32.43 -10.41
CA GLU A 48 -3.89 33.67 -10.92
C GLU A 48 -5.40 33.60 -11.04
N GLN A 49 -5.95 32.47 -11.51
CA GLN A 49 -7.40 32.27 -11.57
C GLN A 49 -8.03 32.29 -10.18
N GLU A 50 -7.42 31.62 -9.21
CA GLU A 50 -7.86 31.68 -7.81
C GLU A 50 -7.75 33.09 -7.22
N GLY A 51 -6.73 33.85 -7.62
CA GLY A 51 -6.60 35.26 -7.28
C GLY A 51 -7.72 36.13 -7.88
N TYR A 52 -8.17 35.84 -9.10
CA TYR A 52 -9.33 36.48 -9.71
C TYR A 52 -10.62 36.13 -8.96
N LEU A 53 -10.84 34.85 -8.64
CA LEU A 53 -12.01 34.40 -7.86
C LEU A 53 -12.05 35.03 -6.46
N ALA A 54 -10.89 35.33 -5.87
CA ALA A 54 -10.80 36.03 -4.59
C ALA A 54 -11.28 37.49 -4.62
N LEU A 55 -11.40 38.11 -5.81
CA LEU A 55 -11.90 39.48 -5.93
C LEU A 55 -13.38 39.58 -5.54
N TYR A 56 -14.19 38.56 -5.81
CA TYR A 56 -15.62 38.55 -5.45
C TYR A 56 -15.87 38.75 -3.95
N PRO A 57 -15.32 37.93 -3.04
CA PRO A 57 -15.48 38.15 -1.60
C PRO A 57 -14.77 39.43 -1.13
N ALA A 58 -13.67 39.84 -1.78
CA ALA A 58 -13.00 41.09 -1.48
C ALA A 58 -13.89 42.32 -1.80
N ILE A 59 -14.57 42.32 -2.94
CA ILE A 59 -15.50 43.38 -3.33
C ILE A 59 -16.69 43.42 -2.39
N ALA A 60 -17.27 42.26 -2.08
CA ALA A 60 -18.42 42.15 -1.17
C ALA A 60 -18.12 42.76 0.21
N GLY A 61 -16.94 42.45 0.77
CA GLY A 61 -16.53 42.87 2.11
C GLY A 61 -15.84 44.23 2.19
N TYR A 62 -15.48 44.86 1.08
CA TYR A 62 -14.77 46.14 1.09
C TYR A 62 -15.67 47.31 1.50
N ASP A 63 -15.15 48.15 2.38
CA ASP A 63 -15.81 49.36 2.88
C ASP A 63 -14.96 50.60 2.54
N PRO A 64 -15.45 51.49 1.65
CA PRO A 64 -14.70 52.68 1.24
C PRO A 64 -14.56 53.73 2.35
N ASP A 65 -15.43 53.73 3.36
CA ASP A 65 -15.42 54.74 4.43
C ASP A 65 -14.24 54.57 5.39
N GLN A 66 -13.64 53.37 5.41
CA GLN A 66 -12.49 53.04 6.26
C GLN A 66 -11.16 53.65 5.78
N LYS A 67 -11.16 54.39 4.65
CA LYS A 67 -9.97 55.08 4.07
C LYS A 67 -8.77 54.15 3.78
N VAL A 68 -9.00 52.87 3.59
CA VAL A 68 -7.98 51.89 3.18
C VAL A 68 -8.10 51.64 1.67
N LYS A 69 -6.96 51.58 0.97
CA LYS A 69 -6.94 51.24 -0.47
C LYS A 69 -7.49 49.84 -0.71
N PHE A 70 -8.23 49.66 -1.81
CA PHE A 70 -8.84 48.35 -2.12
C PHE A 70 -7.80 47.22 -2.20
N LEU A 71 -6.66 47.46 -2.86
CA LEU A 71 -5.60 46.46 -3.01
C LEU A 71 -5.05 45.94 -1.67
N THR A 72 -4.92 46.82 -0.67
CA THR A 72 -4.46 46.45 0.67
C THR A 72 -5.44 45.51 1.35
N TYR A 73 -6.75 45.71 1.13
CA TYR A 73 -7.79 44.82 1.64
C TYR A 73 -7.87 43.50 0.84
N ALA A 74 -7.84 43.59 -0.49
CA ALA A 74 -7.93 42.46 -1.40
C ALA A 74 -6.75 41.48 -1.24
N GLU A 75 -5.56 41.96 -0.87
CA GLU A 75 -4.38 41.12 -0.65
C GLU A 75 -4.65 39.95 0.32
N TYR A 76 -5.42 40.18 1.39
CA TYR A 76 -5.78 39.12 2.33
C TYR A 76 -6.57 38.00 1.64
N TRP A 77 -7.59 38.37 0.87
CA TRP A 77 -8.46 37.43 0.16
C TRP A 77 -7.72 36.67 -0.93
N ILE A 78 -6.93 37.38 -1.75
CA ILE A 78 -6.12 36.78 -2.81
C ILE A 78 -5.17 35.72 -2.22
N ARG A 79 -4.46 36.08 -1.15
CA ARG A 79 -3.53 35.14 -0.48
C ARG A 79 -4.27 33.94 0.14
N LEU A 80 -5.44 34.18 0.73
CA LEU A 80 -6.24 33.13 1.36
C LEU A 80 -6.71 32.09 0.34
N TYR A 81 -7.24 32.54 -0.80
CA TYR A 81 -7.72 31.66 -1.88
C TYR A 81 -6.58 30.86 -2.49
N MET A 82 -5.48 31.51 -2.88
CA MET A 82 -4.27 30.82 -3.36
C MET A 82 -3.77 29.76 -2.39
N LYS A 83 -3.69 30.07 -1.08
CA LYS A 83 -3.26 29.11 -0.07
C LYS A 83 -4.23 27.93 0.07
N ARG A 84 -5.54 28.19 0.03
CA ARG A 84 -6.57 27.13 0.11
C ARG A 84 -6.57 26.23 -1.12
N TYR A 85 -6.36 26.81 -2.31
CA TYR A 85 -6.18 26.07 -3.55
C TYR A 85 -5.00 25.11 -3.43
N LEU A 86 -3.83 25.60 -3.03
CA LEU A 86 -2.64 24.77 -2.83
C LEU A 86 -2.84 23.66 -1.79
N GLN A 87 -3.55 23.95 -0.70
CA GLN A 87 -3.87 22.92 0.30
C GLN A 87 -4.82 21.84 -0.23
N THR A 88 -5.70 22.18 -1.18
CA THR A 88 -6.72 21.25 -1.69
C THR A 88 -6.24 20.47 -2.91
N ASN A 89 -5.52 21.15 -3.81
CA ASN A 89 -5.19 20.68 -5.16
C ASN A 89 -3.67 20.64 -5.43
N GLY A 90 -2.82 21.19 -4.54
CA GLY A 90 -1.37 21.25 -4.76
C GLY A 90 -0.63 19.93 -4.56
N SER A 91 -1.32 18.83 -4.29
CA SER A 91 -0.72 17.50 -4.13
C SER A 91 -1.59 16.48 -4.84
N CYS A 92 -0.94 15.49 -5.49
CA CYS A 92 -1.63 14.41 -6.20
C CYS A 92 -2.57 13.63 -5.27
N LEU A 93 -2.16 13.40 -4.01
CA LEU A 93 -3.02 12.86 -2.97
C LEU A 93 -3.51 13.96 -2.03
N ARG A 94 -4.84 14.14 -1.98
CA ARG A 94 -5.47 15.12 -1.08
C ARG A 94 -5.40 14.64 0.37
N LEU A 95 -4.71 15.41 1.20
CA LEU A 95 -4.67 15.21 2.65
C LEU A 95 -5.52 16.27 3.38
N PRO A 96 -6.07 15.94 4.57
CA PRO A 96 -6.72 16.93 5.42
C PRO A 96 -5.76 18.07 5.81
N VAL A 97 -6.29 19.28 5.95
CA VAL A 97 -5.50 20.50 6.25
C VAL A 97 -4.67 20.32 7.53
N ASN A 98 -5.25 19.76 8.58
CA ASN A 98 -4.55 19.53 9.86
C ASN A 98 -3.33 18.61 9.69
N CYS A 99 -3.41 17.62 8.79
CA CYS A 99 -2.29 16.72 8.49
C CYS A 99 -1.19 17.45 7.73
N GLN A 100 -1.55 18.26 6.73
CA GLN A 100 -0.58 19.08 5.97
C GLN A 100 0.14 20.10 6.86
N GLU A 101 -0.57 20.72 7.81
CA GLU A 101 0.04 21.65 8.76
C GLU A 101 1.07 20.95 9.66
N LYS A 102 0.76 19.75 10.15
CA LYS A 102 1.71 18.92 10.91
C LYS A 102 2.93 18.53 10.07
N VAL A 103 2.73 18.13 8.82
CA VAL A 103 3.85 17.84 7.89
C VAL A 103 4.73 19.07 7.70
N ARG A 104 4.14 20.25 7.47
CA ARG A 104 4.91 21.49 7.30
C ARG A 104 5.70 21.87 8.55
N GLN A 105 5.13 21.70 9.74
CA GLN A 105 5.83 21.91 11.01
C GLN A 105 7.00 20.93 11.17
N TYR A 106 6.76 19.66 10.83
CA TYR A 106 7.79 18.62 10.83
C TYR A 106 8.94 18.94 9.88
N GLU A 107 8.66 19.29 8.61
CA GLU A 107 9.70 19.64 7.63
C GLU A 107 10.50 20.87 8.03
N LYS A 108 9.83 21.88 8.59
CA LYS A 108 10.50 23.07 9.12
C LYS A 108 11.43 22.71 10.27
N PHE A 109 10.96 21.90 11.22
CA PHE A 109 11.79 21.41 12.32
C PHE A 109 12.99 20.61 11.82
N CYS A 110 12.80 19.68 10.89
CA CYS A 110 13.90 18.90 10.31
C CYS A 110 14.95 19.80 9.64
N THR A 111 14.50 20.83 8.91
CA THR A 111 15.39 21.80 8.25
C THR A 111 16.17 22.63 9.27
N ASP A 112 15.47 23.19 10.28
CA ASP A 112 16.07 23.99 11.34
C ASP A 112 17.05 23.16 12.19
N PHE A 113 16.72 21.89 12.45
CA PHE A 113 17.55 20.95 13.21
C PHE A 113 18.79 20.55 12.42
N ALA A 114 18.66 20.22 11.13
CA ALA A 114 19.77 19.88 10.27
C ALA A 114 20.79 21.02 10.14
N VAL A 115 20.31 22.27 10.07
CA VAL A 115 21.18 23.45 10.06
C VAL A 115 21.95 23.63 11.37
N ARG A 116 21.32 23.33 12.52
CA ARG A 116 21.94 23.52 13.84
C ARG A 116 22.91 22.40 14.22
N GLU A 117 22.50 21.15 13.99
CA GLU A 117 23.18 19.95 14.49
C GLU A 117 23.98 19.22 13.41
N GLY A 118 23.87 19.64 12.14
CA GLY A 118 24.56 18.99 11.01
C GLY A 118 24.05 17.58 10.68
N ARG A 119 22.91 17.17 11.26
CA ARG A 119 22.28 15.85 11.06
C ARG A 119 20.76 15.95 11.06
N ASN A 120 20.08 14.93 10.54
CA ASN A 120 18.63 14.83 10.66
C ASN A 120 18.20 14.49 12.11
N PRO A 121 17.02 14.96 12.56
CA PRO A 121 16.51 14.65 13.90
C PRO A 121 16.10 13.19 14.03
N LEU A 122 16.29 12.63 15.23
CA LEU A 122 15.76 11.32 15.61
C LEU A 122 14.25 11.42 15.89
N GLU A 123 13.58 10.27 15.91
CA GLU A 123 12.12 10.21 16.08
C GLU A 123 11.66 10.75 17.42
N TRP A 124 12.38 10.39 18.49
CA TRP A 124 12.09 10.88 19.84
C TRP A 124 12.39 12.38 20.00
N GLU A 125 13.38 12.93 19.31
CA GLU A 125 13.67 14.39 19.30
C GLU A 125 12.55 15.16 18.63
N THR A 126 12.04 14.61 17.53
CA THR A 126 10.89 15.15 16.80
C THR A 126 9.62 15.08 17.64
N ALA A 127 9.40 13.94 18.30
CA ALA A 127 8.27 13.71 19.21
C ALA A 127 8.27 14.72 20.37
N ALA A 128 9.43 14.92 21.00
CA ALA A 128 9.60 15.88 22.09
C ALA A 128 9.37 17.33 21.63
N TYR A 129 9.84 17.70 20.43
CA TYR A 129 9.65 19.05 19.90
C TYR A 129 8.20 19.35 19.52
N LEU A 130 7.52 18.41 18.87
CA LEU A 130 6.13 18.58 18.42
C LEU A 130 5.11 18.28 19.52
N GLY A 131 5.53 17.73 20.67
CA GLY A 131 4.64 17.29 21.75
C GLY A 131 3.75 16.11 21.35
N LEU A 132 4.29 15.19 20.55
CA LEU A 132 3.58 14.04 19.97
C LEU A 132 4.21 12.72 20.42
N ASN A 133 3.49 11.61 20.24
CA ASN A 133 4.03 10.27 20.44
C ASN A 133 4.84 9.80 19.22
N THR A 134 5.71 8.81 19.39
CA THR A 134 6.51 8.21 18.30
C THR A 134 5.64 7.69 17.16
N ASP A 135 4.53 7.02 17.47
CA ASP A 135 3.61 6.50 16.45
C ASP A 135 3.00 7.62 15.61
N GLN A 136 2.68 8.76 16.24
CA GLN A 136 2.15 9.94 15.54
C GLN A 136 3.22 10.61 14.67
N VAL A 137 4.48 10.56 15.07
CA VAL A 137 5.60 11.02 14.24
C VAL A 137 5.76 10.12 13.02
N GLU A 138 5.62 8.81 13.19
CA GLU A 138 5.65 7.85 12.08
C GLU A 138 4.51 8.13 11.08
N ASP A 139 3.30 8.40 11.56
CA ASP A 139 2.18 8.80 10.71
C ASP A 139 2.45 10.12 9.97
N ILE A 140 3.08 11.10 10.61
CA ILE A 140 3.47 12.36 9.94
C ILE A 140 4.50 12.08 8.85
N LYS A 141 5.48 11.20 9.09
CA LYS A 141 6.46 10.79 8.06
C LYS A 141 5.79 10.09 6.87
N LYS A 142 4.85 9.18 7.14
CA LYS A 142 4.05 8.52 6.09
C LYS A 142 3.30 9.56 5.26
N ASN A 143 2.62 10.50 5.92
CA ASN A 143 1.91 11.59 5.24
C ASN A 143 2.85 12.51 4.43
N ALA A 144 4.04 12.81 4.95
CA ALA A 144 5.04 13.60 4.23
C ALA A 144 5.54 12.87 2.97
N CYS A 145 5.70 11.55 3.04
CA CYS A 145 6.04 10.72 1.88
C CYS A 145 4.91 10.72 0.83
N LEU A 146 3.65 10.60 1.26
CA LEU A 146 2.48 10.63 0.37
C LEU A 146 2.32 11.95 -0.38
N ILE A 147 2.77 13.08 0.20
CA ILE A 147 2.77 14.39 -0.49
C ILE A 147 3.83 14.44 -1.59
N LYS A 148 5.00 13.80 -1.36
CA LYS A 148 6.16 13.82 -2.27
C LYS A 148 6.19 12.57 -3.16
N LEU A 149 5.14 12.38 -3.96
CA LEU A 149 5.15 11.30 -4.96
C LEU A 149 6.19 11.61 -6.05
N GLY A 150 7.04 10.63 -6.33
CA GLY A 150 7.96 10.66 -7.46
C GLY A 150 7.26 10.26 -8.76
N SER A 151 7.84 10.63 -9.90
CA SER A 151 7.37 10.14 -11.19
C SER A 151 7.84 8.70 -11.41
N LEU A 152 6.95 7.84 -11.92
CA LEU A 152 7.33 6.50 -12.37
C LEU A 152 8.20 6.54 -13.63
N ASP A 153 8.10 7.61 -14.41
CA ASP A 153 8.94 7.84 -15.60
C ASP A 153 10.34 8.37 -15.25
N SER A 154 10.65 8.56 -13.95
CA SER A 154 11.99 8.96 -13.56
C SER A 154 13.00 7.86 -13.93
N PRO A 155 14.13 8.21 -14.57
CA PRO A 155 15.14 7.23 -14.92
C PRO A 155 15.86 6.75 -13.66
N ILE A 156 16.23 5.47 -13.63
CA ILE A 156 17.07 4.91 -12.58
C ILE A 156 18.52 5.14 -12.96
N HIS A 157 19.22 5.99 -12.21
CA HIS A 157 20.64 6.24 -12.43
C HIS A 157 21.49 5.11 -11.84
N GLY A 158 22.44 4.59 -12.62
CA GLY A 158 23.43 3.61 -12.15
C GLY A 158 23.18 2.15 -12.57
N LEU A 159 22.21 1.89 -13.45
CA LEU A 159 22.10 0.62 -14.17
C LEU A 159 22.91 0.70 -15.48
N GLU A 160 23.43 -0.44 -15.95
CA GLU A 160 24.21 -0.53 -17.19
C GLU A 160 23.39 -0.19 -18.45
N GLU A 161 22.06 -0.32 -18.37
CA GLU A 161 21.14 0.12 -19.40
C GLU A 161 20.69 1.57 -19.15
N ASP A 162 21.20 2.48 -19.97
CA ASP A 162 20.70 3.85 -20.03
C ASP A 162 19.24 3.85 -20.49
N GLY A 163 18.32 4.19 -19.58
CA GLY A 163 16.91 4.44 -19.91
C GLY A 163 15.89 3.67 -19.10
N THR A 164 16.30 2.74 -18.22
CA THR A 164 15.35 2.02 -17.36
C THR A 164 14.62 2.99 -16.44
N THR A 165 13.30 2.94 -16.44
CA THR A 165 12.45 3.80 -15.61
C THR A 165 12.09 3.14 -14.28
N ILE A 166 11.70 3.93 -13.28
CA ILE A 166 11.14 3.38 -12.04
C ILE A 166 9.94 2.47 -12.34
N ALA A 167 9.10 2.83 -13.32
CA ALA A 167 7.95 2.04 -13.74
C ALA A 167 8.32 0.60 -14.11
N GLU A 168 9.40 0.42 -14.87
CA GLU A 168 9.86 -0.90 -15.34
C GLU A 168 10.48 -1.75 -14.22
N ALA A 169 11.00 -1.11 -13.17
CA ALA A 169 11.55 -1.80 -12.00
C ALA A 169 10.48 -2.20 -10.97
N VAL A 170 9.26 -1.64 -11.05
CA VAL A 170 8.17 -2.00 -10.14
C VAL A 170 7.60 -3.35 -10.56
N ALA A 171 7.80 -4.36 -9.72
CA ALA A 171 7.20 -5.69 -9.92
C ALA A 171 5.67 -5.62 -9.89
N ASP A 172 5.03 -6.30 -10.84
CA ASP A 172 3.57 -6.49 -10.82
C ASP A 172 3.18 -7.32 -9.59
N PRO A 173 2.22 -6.88 -8.76
CA PRO A 173 1.68 -7.72 -7.69
C PRO A 173 1.03 -9.00 -8.19
N ALA A 174 0.58 -9.05 -9.45
CA ALA A 174 0.11 -10.25 -10.11
C ALA A 174 1.30 -11.00 -10.71
N ASP A 175 1.86 -11.92 -9.93
CA ASP A 175 2.88 -12.84 -10.43
C ASP A 175 2.17 -13.94 -11.24
N LEU A 176 1.87 -13.62 -12.50
CA LEU A 176 1.10 -14.49 -13.39
C LEU A 176 1.76 -15.88 -13.55
N GLU A 177 3.09 -15.93 -13.51
CA GLU A 177 3.84 -17.18 -13.64
C GLU A 177 3.68 -18.04 -12.40
N ASN A 178 3.91 -17.48 -11.20
CA ASN A 178 3.70 -18.21 -9.95
C ASN A 178 2.21 -18.54 -9.73
N ASP A 179 1.28 -17.68 -10.13
CA ASP A 179 -0.17 -17.96 -10.05
C ASP A 179 -0.57 -19.13 -10.97
N VAL A 180 0.01 -19.23 -12.17
CA VAL A 180 -0.22 -20.35 -13.10
C VAL A 180 0.39 -21.64 -12.54
N LEU A 181 1.60 -21.58 -11.99
CA LEU A 181 2.26 -22.73 -11.36
C LEU A 181 1.47 -23.20 -10.13
N ASP A 182 1.10 -22.31 -9.22
CA ASP A 182 0.28 -22.59 -8.05
C ASP A 182 -1.05 -23.23 -8.44
N ARG A 183 -1.68 -22.73 -9.51
CA ARG A 183 -2.93 -23.29 -10.03
C ARG A 183 -2.73 -24.70 -10.59
N LEU A 184 -1.69 -24.92 -11.40
CA LEU A 184 -1.36 -26.22 -11.96
C LEU A 184 -1.09 -27.24 -10.86
N GLU A 185 -0.31 -26.87 -9.84
CA GLU A 185 -0.02 -27.70 -8.67
C GLU A 185 -1.30 -28.05 -7.90
N ARG A 186 -2.19 -27.09 -7.67
CA ARG A 186 -3.48 -27.34 -7.03
C ARG A 186 -4.35 -28.29 -7.83
N GLU A 187 -4.38 -28.15 -9.15
CA GLU A 187 -5.13 -29.04 -10.05
C GLU A 187 -4.56 -30.48 -10.02
N GLN A 188 -3.23 -30.62 -10.03
CA GLN A 188 -2.56 -31.91 -9.90
C GLN A 188 -2.84 -32.58 -8.55
N ILE A 189 -2.70 -31.84 -7.45
CA ILE A 189 -2.99 -32.32 -6.09
C ILE A 189 -4.45 -32.74 -5.97
N SER A 190 -5.36 -31.89 -6.45
CA SER A 190 -6.79 -32.19 -6.46
C SER A 190 -7.06 -33.51 -7.19
N THR A 191 -6.46 -33.70 -8.37
CA THR A 191 -6.63 -34.93 -9.16
C THR A 191 -6.11 -36.17 -8.43
N VAL A 192 -4.92 -36.10 -7.83
CA VAL A 192 -4.34 -37.23 -7.09
C VAL A 192 -5.11 -37.52 -5.80
N LEU A 193 -5.45 -36.49 -5.03
CA LEU A 193 -6.20 -36.60 -3.78
C LEU A 193 -7.57 -37.22 -4.02
N TRP A 194 -8.35 -36.67 -4.96
CA TRP A 194 -9.69 -37.20 -5.25
C TRP A 194 -9.62 -38.57 -5.91
N GLY A 195 -8.60 -38.84 -6.74
CA GLY A 195 -8.33 -40.19 -7.25
C GLY A 195 -8.00 -41.22 -6.17
N CYS A 196 -7.47 -40.81 -5.02
CA CYS A 196 -7.30 -41.68 -3.85
C CYS A 196 -8.62 -41.84 -3.06
N VAL A 197 -9.37 -40.75 -2.90
CA VAL A 197 -10.70 -40.77 -2.24
C VAL A 197 -11.68 -41.67 -2.99
N ASP A 198 -11.68 -41.65 -4.32
CA ASP A 198 -12.59 -42.46 -5.15
C ASP A 198 -12.28 -43.97 -5.10
N ARG A 199 -11.12 -44.36 -4.59
CA ARG A 199 -10.73 -45.77 -4.36
C ARG A 199 -11.13 -46.28 -2.97
N LEU A 200 -11.71 -45.44 -2.12
CA LEU A 200 -12.19 -45.85 -0.81
C LEU A 200 -13.47 -46.68 -0.93
N ASP A 201 -13.67 -47.60 0.00
CA ASP A 201 -14.79 -48.53 -0.04
C ASP A 201 -16.12 -47.92 0.45
N GLY A 202 -17.20 -48.28 -0.23
CA GLY A 202 -18.58 -48.01 0.20
C GLY A 202 -18.96 -46.53 0.13
N SER A 203 -19.60 -46.02 1.18
CA SER A 203 -20.08 -44.63 1.25
C SER A 203 -19.00 -43.61 1.64
N GLN A 204 -17.74 -44.05 1.79
CA GLN A 204 -16.63 -43.20 2.23
C GLN A 204 -16.29 -42.06 1.25
N PRO A 205 -16.18 -42.29 -0.08
CA PRO A 205 -15.82 -41.23 -1.02
C PRO A 205 -16.83 -40.07 -1.03
N GLU A 206 -18.12 -40.40 -1.01
CA GLU A 206 -19.20 -39.41 -1.06
C GLU A 206 -19.25 -38.55 0.20
N VAL A 207 -19.04 -39.15 1.39
CA VAL A 207 -18.99 -38.42 2.66
C VAL A 207 -17.82 -37.44 2.67
N ILE A 208 -16.63 -37.85 2.20
CA ILE A 208 -15.45 -36.98 2.13
C ILE A 208 -15.64 -35.86 1.10
N ARG A 209 -16.17 -36.13 -0.10
CA ARG A 209 -16.49 -35.09 -1.09
C ARG A 209 -17.50 -34.07 -0.56
N LYS A 210 -18.63 -34.52 0.00
CA LYS A 210 -19.64 -33.60 0.57
C LYS A 210 -19.08 -32.76 1.73
N ARG A 211 -18.19 -33.33 2.53
CA ARG A 211 -17.56 -32.66 3.67
C ARG A 211 -16.55 -31.58 3.24
N TYR A 212 -15.58 -31.94 2.40
CA TYR A 212 -14.44 -31.06 2.08
C TYR A 212 -14.65 -30.24 0.81
N GLN A 213 -15.25 -30.80 -0.24
CA GLN A 213 -15.59 -30.06 -1.47
C GLN A 213 -16.89 -29.28 -1.30
N GLY A 214 -17.91 -29.91 -0.69
CA GLY A 214 -19.22 -29.31 -0.46
C GLY A 214 -19.33 -28.43 0.80
N ARG A 215 -18.29 -28.40 1.65
CA ARG A 215 -18.24 -27.69 2.95
C ARG A 215 -19.47 -27.92 3.83
N ARG A 216 -20.12 -29.09 3.74
CA ARG A 216 -21.35 -29.40 4.50
C ARG A 216 -21.05 -29.87 5.93
N SER A 217 -21.99 -29.64 6.84
CA SER A 217 -21.92 -30.17 8.20
C SER A 217 -22.18 -31.69 8.21
N LEU A 218 -21.58 -32.40 9.17
CA LEU A 218 -21.82 -33.85 9.35
C LEU A 218 -23.30 -34.19 9.60
N GLU A 219 -24.03 -33.25 10.21
CA GLU A 219 -25.46 -33.37 10.47
C GLU A 219 -26.29 -33.29 9.18
N SER A 220 -25.98 -32.33 8.30
CA SER A 220 -26.61 -32.24 6.97
C SER A 220 -26.29 -33.46 6.11
N ILE A 221 -25.06 -33.97 6.17
CA ILE A 221 -24.69 -35.20 5.46
C ILE A 221 -25.47 -36.39 6.04
N GLY A 222 -25.61 -36.49 7.38
CA GLY A 222 -26.40 -37.54 8.02
C GLY A 222 -27.87 -37.54 7.60
N ALA A 223 -28.47 -36.35 7.51
CA ALA A 223 -29.85 -36.18 7.05
C ALA A 223 -30.06 -36.70 5.62
N ASP A 224 -29.12 -36.46 4.69
CA ASP A 224 -29.20 -36.95 3.30
C ASP A 224 -29.22 -38.49 3.21
N TYR A 225 -28.50 -39.19 4.10
CA TYR A 225 -28.39 -40.65 4.08
C TYR A 225 -29.34 -41.34 5.08
N GLY A 226 -30.12 -40.58 5.86
CA GLY A 226 -30.95 -41.13 6.94
C GLY A 226 -30.15 -41.73 8.08
N ILE A 227 -28.92 -41.25 8.31
CA ILE A 227 -27.97 -41.77 9.28
C ILE A 227 -27.68 -40.73 10.38
N THR A 228 -27.39 -41.17 11.60
CA THR A 228 -27.00 -40.28 12.70
C THR A 228 -25.66 -39.58 12.43
N ARG A 229 -25.50 -38.35 12.94
CA ARG A 229 -24.24 -37.58 12.86
C ARG A 229 -23.02 -38.39 13.29
N GLU A 230 -23.15 -39.17 14.36
CA GLU A 230 -22.08 -40.01 14.90
C GLU A 230 -21.64 -41.11 13.93
N ALA A 231 -22.59 -41.71 13.22
CA ALA A 231 -22.28 -42.72 12.22
C ALA A 231 -21.60 -42.11 10.98
N VAL A 232 -21.97 -40.89 10.56
CA VAL A 232 -21.23 -40.15 9.52
C VAL A 232 -19.80 -39.82 9.99
N SER A 233 -19.63 -39.37 11.24
CA SER A 233 -18.30 -39.12 11.82
C SER A 233 -17.44 -40.38 11.90
N ARG A 234 -18.04 -41.54 12.16
CA ARG A 234 -17.35 -42.83 12.12
C ARG A 234 -16.89 -43.19 10.70
N ILE A 235 -17.71 -42.93 9.69
CA ILE A 235 -17.36 -43.14 8.27
C ILE A 235 -16.22 -42.20 7.86
N GLU A 236 -16.30 -40.91 8.20
CA GLU A 236 -15.24 -39.91 7.95
C GLU A 236 -13.91 -40.33 8.58
N ARG A 237 -13.90 -40.68 9.86
CA ARG A 237 -12.69 -41.13 10.56
C ARG A 237 -12.10 -42.40 9.95
N LYS A 238 -12.95 -43.36 9.55
CA LYS A 238 -12.48 -44.58 8.89
C LYS A 238 -11.88 -44.28 7.52
N ALA A 239 -12.50 -43.41 6.74
CA ALA A 239 -11.98 -42.94 5.46
C ALA A 239 -10.61 -42.25 5.61
N LEU A 240 -10.46 -41.36 6.61
CA LEU A 240 -9.18 -40.70 6.90
C LEU A 240 -8.09 -41.70 7.35
N GLN A 241 -8.45 -42.71 8.15
CA GLN A 241 -7.53 -43.79 8.52
C GLN A 241 -7.09 -44.63 7.31
N GLU A 242 -8.02 -44.92 6.40
CA GLU A 242 -7.70 -45.63 5.15
C GLU A 242 -6.76 -44.81 4.27
N LEU A 243 -7.01 -43.51 4.09
CA LEU A 243 -6.12 -42.60 3.36
C LEU A 243 -4.73 -42.44 4.02
N GLY A 244 -4.62 -42.72 5.33
CA GLY A 244 -3.35 -42.74 6.05
C GLY A 244 -2.49 -44.00 5.84
N LYS A 245 -3.00 -45.03 5.14
CA LYS A 245 -2.22 -46.25 4.86
C LYS A 245 -1.06 -45.96 3.90
N PRO A 246 0.07 -46.71 3.99
CA PRO A 246 1.28 -46.44 3.21
C PRO A 246 1.04 -46.38 1.69
N GLN A 247 0.10 -47.17 1.17
CA GLN A 247 -0.27 -47.18 -0.25
C GLN A 247 -0.83 -45.83 -0.77
N TYR A 248 -1.56 -45.09 0.08
CA TYR A 248 -2.14 -43.79 -0.24
C TYR A 248 -1.24 -42.66 0.24
N ALA A 249 -0.67 -42.81 1.44
CA ALA A 249 0.29 -41.87 2.01
C ALA A 249 1.50 -41.67 1.08
N ALA A 250 2.08 -42.72 0.49
CA ALA A 250 3.20 -42.59 -0.44
C ALA A 250 2.89 -41.72 -1.68
N ARG A 251 1.61 -41.60 -2.08
CA ARG A 251 1.18 -40.77 -3.19
C ARG A 251 0.85 -39.33 -2.78
N LEU A 252 0.50 -39.12 -1.51
CA LEU A 252 0.09 -37.83 -0.96
C LEU A 252 1.24 -37.10 -0.24
N LEU A 253 2.23 -37.84 0.26
CA LEU A 253 3.41 -37.34 0.97
C LEU A 253 4.24 -36.33 0.19
N PRO A 254 4.53 -36.52 -1.12
CA PRO A 254 5.29 -35.54 -1.91
C PRO A 254 4.64 -34.15 -1.93
N PHE A 255 3.31 -34.08 -1.85
CA PHE A 255 2.58 -32.82 -1.81
C PHE A 255 2.52 -32.21 -0.40
N LEU A 256 2.75 -33.01 0.64
CA LEU A 256 2.71 -32.59 2.04
C LEU A 256 4.00 -31.86 2.45
N GLU A 257 5.14 -32.21 1.85
CA GLU A 257 6.41 -31.49 2.03
C GLU A 257 6.37 -30.10 1.38
N ILE A 258 5.71 -29.97 0.23
CA ILE A 258 5.49 -28.69 -0.46
C ILE A 258 4.55 -27.77 0.35
N TYR A 259 3.46 -28.31 0.91
CA TYR A 259 2.44 -27.50 1.61
C TYR A 259 2.70 -27.33 3.12
N GLY A 260 3.42 -28.25 3.77
CA GLY A 260 3.79 -28.15 5.19
C GLY A 260 4.70 -26.96 5.49
N MET A 261 5.59 -26.61 4.55
CA MET A 261 6.41 -25.39 4.62
C MET A 261 5.66 -24.13 4.16
N ALA A 262 4.69 -24.25 3.24
CA ALA A 262 3.82 -23.15 2.82
C ALA A 262 2.81 -22.71 3.91
N LEU A 263 2.44 -23.61 4.82
CA LEU A 263 1.61 -23.29 5.99
C LEU A 263 2.40 -22.56 7.10
N SER A 264 3.74 -22.63 7.10
CA SER A 264 4.60 -21.87 8.01
C SER A 264 5.00 -20.51 7.42
N GLY A 265 4.03 -19.62 7.30
CA GLY A 265 4.27 -18.19 7.08
C GLY A 265 4.46 -17.81 5.62
N ASN A 266 3.36 -17.74 4.88
CA ASN A 266 3.29 -17.10 3.57
C ASN A 266 2.67 -15.70 3.70
N GLY A 267 3.51 -14.70 3.49
CA GLY A 267 3.12 -13.35 3.10
C GLY A 267 4.22 -12.81 2.18
N SER A 268 3.83 -12.07 1.14
CA SER A 268 4.72 -11.36 0.20
C SER A 268 5.86 -10.60 0.89
N ALA A 269 5.64 -10.16 2.13
CA ALA A 269 6.62 -9.52 3.00
C ALA A 269 7.92 -10.33 3.21
N ARG A 270 7.88 -11.67 3.21
CA ARG A 270 9.09 -12.49 3.42
C ARG A 270 9.93 -12.67 2.16
N PHE A 271 9.30 -12.76 0.99
CA PHE A 271 10.02 -12.84 -0.29
C PHE A 271 10.92 -11.62 -0.50
N GLN A 272 10.46 -10.44 -0.12
CA GLN A 272 11.25 -9.19 -0.14
C GLN A 272 12.55 -9.26 0.68
N THR A 273 12.63 -10.15 1.65
CA THR A 273 13.82 -10.35 2.50
C THR A 273 14.67 -11.56 2.11
N THR A 274 14.05 -12.64 1.63
CA THR A 274 14.74 -13.92 1.41
C THR A 274 14.98 -14.27 -0.05
N TRP A 275 14.38 -13.53 -1.01
CA TRP A 275 14.54 -13.74 -2.46
C TRP A 275 14.35 -15.19 -2.91
N THR A 276 13.48 -15.94 -2.24
CA THR A 276 13.25 -17.37 -2.46
C THR A 276 11.76 -17.66 -2.41
N SER A 277 11.24 -18.26 -3.49
CA SER A 277 9.84 -18.67 -3.56
C SER A 277 9.54 -19.78 -2.52
N SER A 278 8.26 -20.08 -2.27
CA SER A 278 7.88 -21.19 -1.37
C SER A 278 8.33 -22.55 -1.89
N THR A 279 8.30 -22.74 -3.22
CA THR A 279 8.74 -23.96 -3.91
C THR A 279 10.27 -24.07 -3.90
N GLU A 280 11.00 -22.98 -4.16
CA GLU A 280 12.46 -22.94 -4.06
C GLU A 280 12.95 -23.21 -2.64
N ARG A 281 12.28 -22.68 -1.62
CA ARG A 281 12.63 -22.98 -0.22
C ARG A 281 12.44 -24.46 0.11
N ALA A 282 11.33 -25.06 -0.32
CA ALA A 282 11.09 -26.48 -0.08
C ALA A 282 12.20 -27.33 -0.73
N ALA A 283 12.57 -27.03 -1.98
CA ALA A 283 13.66 -27.69 -2.68
C ALA A 283 15.02 -27.48 -2.00
N LEU A 284 15.33 -26.26 -1.55
CA LEU A 284 16.58 -25.97 -0.83
C LEU A 284 16.66 -26.69 0.52
N TYR A 285 15.53 -26.79 1.24
CA TYR A 285 15.45 -27.57 2.48
C TYR A 285 15.64 -29.06 2.22
N GLU A 286 15.10 -29.59 1.13
CA GLU A 286 15.25 -30.99 0.73
C GLU A 286 16.73 -31.30 0.42
N ILE A 287 17.41 -30.43 -0.34
CA ILE A 287 18.85 -30.54 -0.63
C ILE A 287 19.69 -30.49 0.66
N ASP A 288 19.39 -29.54 1.57
CA ASP A 288 20.10 -29.41 2.86
C ASP A 288 19.83 -30.62 3.78
N TRP A 289 18.61 -31.17 3.74
CA TRP A 289 18.24 -32.36 4.50
C TRP A 289 18.92 -33.63 3.96
N GLU A 290 18.95 -33.82 2.64
CA GLU A 290 19.67 -34.92 1.99
C GLU A 290 21.18 -34.84 2.22
N ALA A 291 21.75 -33.63 2.23
CA ALA A 291 23.14 -33.40 2.57
C ALA A 291 23.43 -33.78 4.03
N ARG A 292 22.60 -33.35 4.97
CA ARG A 292 22.71 -33.73 6.40
C ARG A 292 22.52 -35.23 6.63
N GLN A 293 21.62 -35.88 5.91
CA GLN A 293 21.44 -37.34 5.95
C GLN A 293 22.70 -38.07 5.50
N ARG A 294 23.34 -37.61 4.41
CA ARG A 294 24.62 -38.16 3.95
C ARG A 294 25.73 -38.01 4.98
N GLU A 295 25.92 -36.80 5.53
CA GLU A 295 26.92 -36.56 6.57
C GLU A 295 26.67 -37.42 7.83
N HIS A 296 25.41 -37.60 8.21
CA HIS A 296 25.05 -38.44 9.36
C HIS A 296 25.33 -39.93 9.11
N LEU A 297 25.08 -40.43 7.89
CA LEU A 297 25.39 -41.80 7.50
C LEU A 297 26.91 -42.05 7.46
N GLU A 298 27.67 -41.11 6.90
CA GLU A 298 29.15 -41.16 6.90
C GLU A 298 29.72 -41.14 8.32
N TRP A 299 29.11 -40.33 9.21
CA TRP A 299 29.47 -40.31 10.63
C TRP A 299 29.18 -41.66 11.32
N LEU A 300 28.02 -42.28 11.05
CA LEU A 300 27.66 -43.59 11.59
C LEU A 300 28.58 -44.71 11.09
N GLU A 301 28.98 -44.69 9.83
CA GLU A 301 29.97 -45.62 9.28
C GLU A 301 31.36 -45.41 9.90
N SER A 302 31.79 -44.15 10.05
CA SER A 302 33.05 -43.80 10.73
C SER A 302 33.05 -44.24 12.20
N TYR A 303 31.91 -44.15 12.88
CA TYR A 303 31.73 -44.58 14.26
C TYR A 303 31.72 -46.12 14.38
N ARG A 304 31.04 -46.84 13.49
CA ARG A 304 31.07 -48.32 13.43
C ARG A 304 32.49 -48.83 13.17
N ASN A 305 33.18 -48.26 12.19
CA ASN A 305 34.58 -48.63 11.87
C ASN A 305 35.55 -48.35 13.02
N ARG A 306 35.31 -47.33 13.85
CA ARG A 306 36.10 -47.05 15.07
C ARG A 306 35.80 -48.04 16.19
N ARG A 307 34.56 -48.51 16.29
CA ARG A 307 34.13 -49.48 17.31
C ARG A 307 34.58 -50.91 17.01
N GLU A 308 34.76 -51.27 15.74
CA GLU A 308 35.31 -52.59 15.33
C GLU A 308 36.83 -52.67 15.42
N ARG A 309 37.54 -51.54 15.63
CA ARG A 309 38.99 -51.47 15.81
C ARG A 309 39.44 -51.43 17.28
N LEU A 310 38.49 -51.52 18.22
CA LEU A 310 38.72 -51.65 19.67
C LEU A 310 38.31 -53.06 20.10
#